data_AF-A0A2G8SK93-F1
#
_entry.id   AF-A0A2G8SK93-F1
#
_cell.length_a   1.000
_cell.length_b   1.000
_cell.length_c   1.000
_cell.angle_alpha   90.00
_cell.angle_beta   90.00
_cell.angle_gamma   90.00
#
_symmetry.space_group_name_H-M   'P 1'
#
loop_
_entity.id
_entity.type
_entity.pdbx_description
1 polymer ?
#
loop_
_entity_poly.entity_id
_entity_poly.type
_entity_poly.pdbx_seq_one_letter_code
_entity_poly.pdbx_strand_id
1 'polypeptide(L)'
;MLTASRRALRSTLDTRLSHWGLLDWLRLLWCTSIFWYELISFAWSLRSCSWPDTVLFPGRKRPAHILLVADPQVRDLSTSRSSGFTAARQHLTELALRRNWFFASRKNPDLVVFLGDILASWQLIRSDDDYKRNYAKFLDIFRLDQRIPAYFVPGNNDVGLNIDHAVARQARQRFTSHFGPLNQKIRFQNHTLVMLDAAGLVEEDYLRASKYIEYEDWTPVPHGPVEFVHSLREEDQEHPTILFTHIPLHRPDTASCGSLREKGTIRRGVGPSYQNMLHKKTTAFLLQSITPEIVFRQVLLFDTSAIN
;
A
#
# COMPACT_ATOMS: atom_id res chain seq x y z
N MET A 1 -7.06 -59.20 -23.39
CA MET A 1 -8.23 -58.38 -22.99
C MET A 1 -7.91 -56.90 -22.65
N LEU A 2 -6.65 -56.45 -22.60
CA LEU A 2 -6.31 -55.03 -22.26
C LEU A 2 -6.31 -54.05 -23.46
N THR A 3 -6.47 -54.52 -24.69
CA THR A 3 -6.40 -53.69 -25.92
C THR A 3 -7.77 -53.17 -26.39
N ALA A 4 -8.86 -53.87 -26.10
CA ALA A 4 -10.21 -53.49 -26.51
C ALA A 4 -10.77 -52.31 -25.67
N SER A 5 -10.49 -52.29 -24.37
CA SER A 5 -10.91 -51.21 -23.46
C SER A 5 -10.27 -49.85 -23.81
N ARG A 6 -9.00 -49.85 -24.26
CA ARG A 6 -8.31 -48.62 -24.72
C ARG A 6 -8.85 -48.06 -26.04
N ARG A 7 -9.36 -48.90 -26.95
CA ARG A 7 -9.96 -48.45 -28.21
C ARG A 7 -11.35 -47.86 -28.01
N ALA A 8 -12.16 -48.46 -27.13
CA ALA A 8 -13.49 -47.94 -26.79
C ALA A 8 -13.40 -46.55 -26.13
N LEU A 9 -12.47 -46.37 -25.18
CA LEU A 9 -12.22 -45.06 -24.55
C LEU A 9 -11.74 -43.98 -25.52
N ARG A 10 -10.85 -44.33 -26.47
CA ARG A 10 -10.41 -43.40 -27.54
C ARG A 10 -11.57 -43.00 -28.46
N SER A 11 -12.37 -43.96 -28.90
CA SER A 11 -13.54 -43.71 -29.77
C SER A 11 -14.59 -42.80 -29.13
N THR A 12 -14.81 -42.92 -27.81
CA THR A 12 -15.75 -42.05 -27.09
C THR A 12 -15.21 -40.64 -26.79
N LEU A 13 -13.89 -40.48 -26.72
CA LEU A 13 -13.24 -39.18 -26.57
C LEU A 13 -13.17 -38.42 -27.91
N ASP A 14 -12.85 -39.13 -28.99
CA ASP A 14 -12.76 -38.57 -30.35
C ASP A 14 -14.11 -38.04 -30.84
N THR A 15 -15.22 -38.71 -30.50
CA THR A 15 -16.58 -38.26 -30.86
C THR A 15 -17.06 -37.07 -30.03
N ARG A 16 -16.57 -36.89 -28.80
CA ARG A 16 -16.89 -35.70 -27.98
C ARG A 16 -16.07 -34.48 -28.36
N LEU A 17 -14.82 -34.66 -28.79
CA LEU A 17 -13.92 -33.57 -29.21
C LEU A 17 -14.25 -33.05 -30.62
N SER A 18 -14.84 -33.87 -31.50
CA SER A 18 -15.19 -33.45 -32.86
C SER A 18 -16.41 -32.51 -32.95
N HIS A 19 -17.16 -32.33 -31.86
CA HIS A 19 -18.32 -31.44 -31.80
C HIS A 19 -17.99 -30.00 -31.37
N TRP A 20 -16.74 -29.73 -30.99
CA TRP A 20 -16.33 -28.43 -30.50
C TRP A 20 -15.98 -27.54 -31.69
N GLY A 21 -16.77 -26.48 -31.89
CA GLY A 21 -16.44 -25.48 -32.90
C GLY A 21 -15.17 -24.71 -32.51
N LEU A 22 -14.58 -24.00 -33.47
CA LEU A 22 -13.45 -23.09 -33.22
C LEU A 22 -13.71 -22.14 -32.04
N LEU A 23 -14.96 -21.68 -31.89
CA LEU A 23 -15.39 -20.82 -30.79
C LEU A 23 -15.25 -21.48 -29.41
N ASP A 24 -15.55 -22.77 -29.29
CA ASP A 24 -15.46 -23.48 -28.01
C ASP A 24 -14.01 -23.75 -27.62
N TRP A 25 -13.14 -23.99 -28.60
CA TRP A 25 -11.70 -24.04 -28.38
C TRP A 25 -11.12 -22.70 -27.95
N LEU A 26 -11.55 -21.59 -28.58
CA LEU A 26 -11.15 -20.24 -28.17
C LEU A 26 -11.64 -19.91 -26.75
N ARG A 27 -12.88 -20.29 -26.40
CA ARG A 27 -13.41 -20.13 -25.04
C ARG A 27 -12.61 -20.93 -24.01
N LEU A 28 -12.29 -22.19 -24.31
CA LEU A 28 -11.48 -23.04 -23.43
C LEU A 28 -10.08 -22.44 -23.26
N LEU A 29 -9.43 -22.02 -24.36
CA LEU A 29 -8.13 -21.37 -24.31
C LEU A 29 -8.18 -20.11 -23.43
N TRP A 30 -9.22 -19.29 -23.57
CA TRP A 30 -9.37 -18.07 -22.80
C TRP A 30 -9.62 -18.34 -21.31
N CYS A 31 -10.54 -19.28 -20.99
CA CYS A 31 -10.81 -19.70 -19.61
C CYS A 31 -9.57 -20.31 -18.95
N THR A 32 -8.84 -21.17 -19.66
CA THR A 32 -7.59 -21.78 -19.16
C THR A 32 -6.50 -20.73 -18.95
N SER A 33 -6.37 -19.76 -19.86
CA SER A 33 -5.42 -18.64 -19.70
C SER A 33 -5.76 -17.79 -18.47
N ILE A 34 -7.03 -17.40 -18.30
CA ILE A 34 -7.45 -16.65 -17.10
C ILE A 34 -7.17 -17.46 -15.84
N PHE A 35 -7.58 -18.72 -15.79
CA PHE A 35 -7.34 -19.57 -14.63
C PHE A 35 -5.83 -19.70 -14.31
N TRP A 36 -5.01 -19.87 -15.34
CA TRP A 36 -3.57 -19.98 -15.19
C TRP A 36 -2.94 -18.69 -14.65
N TYR A 37 -3.25 -17.54 -15.26
CA TYR A 37 -2.63 -16.26 -14.91
C TYR A 37 -3.23 -15.62 -13.66
N GLU A 38 -4.48 -15.89 -13.30
CA GLU A 38 -5.12 -15.32 -12.10
C GLU A 38 -4.87 -16.18 -10.85
N LEU A 39 -4.82 -17.50 -10.97
CA LEU A 39 -4.78 -18.38 -9.79
C LEU A 39 -3.46 -19.15 -9.69
N ILE A 40 -3.01 -19.79 -10.77
CA ILE A 40 -1.86 -20.69 -10.72
C ILE A 40 -0.55 -19.90 -10.62
N SER A 41 -0.31 -18.95 -11.53
CA SER A 41 0.94 -18.17 -11.57
C SER A 41 1.18 -17.43 -10.26
N PHE A 42 0.12 -16.81 -9.72
CA PHE A 42 0.15 -16.07 -8.46
C PHE A 42 0.46 -16.98 -7.27
N ALA A 43 -0.25 -18.12 -7.16
CA ALA A 43 -0.01 -19.08 -6.10
C ALA A 43 1.37 -19.71 -6.18
N TRP A 44 1.89 -19.94 -7.39
CA TRP A 44 3.22 -20.51 -7.61
C TRP A 44 4.33 -19.52 -7.24
N SER A 45 4.22 -18.27 -7.72
CA SER A 45 5.14 -17.18 -7.37
C SER A 45 5.22 -16.98 -5.86
N LEU A 46 4.08 -16.83 -5.19
CA LEU A 46 4.08 -16.64 -3.74
C LEU A 46 4.52 -17.88 -2.97
N ARG A 47 4.29 -19.11 -3.45
CA ARG A 47 4.86 -20.31 -2.82
C ARG A 47 6.39 -20.31 -2.91
N SER A 48 6.97 -19.84 -4.00
CA SER A 48 8.42 -19.76 -4.18
C SER A 48 9.09 -18.63 -3.37
N CYS A 49 8.34 -17.58 -3.00
CA CYS A 49 8.85 -16.53 -2.13
C CYS A 49 8.99 -17.02 -0.68
N SER A 50 10.19 -17.37 -0.27
CA SER A 50 10.53 -17.56 1.16
C SER A 50 11.14 -16.29 1.71
N TRP A 51 11.03 -16.10 3.03
CA TRP A 51 11.81 -15.07 3.69
C TRP A 51 13.31 -15.35 3.46
N PRO A 52 14.15 -14.33 3.22
CA PRO A 52 15.58 -14.50 2.95
C PRO A 52 16.37 -14.84 4.22
N ASP A 53 15.79 -15.65 5.10
CA ASP A 53 16.34 -16.04 6.39
C ASP A 53 17.72 -16.67 6.18
N THR A 54 17.84 -17.58 5.21
CA THR A 54 19.10 -18.29 4.93
C THR A 54 20.27 -17.37 4.57
N VAL A 55 19.99 -16.20 3.98
CA VAL A 55 21.03 -15.20 3.64
C VAL A 55 21.38 -14.35 4.86
N LEU A 56 20.40 -14.12 5.74
CA LEU A 56 20.56 -13.40 7.00
C LEU A 56 21.14 -14.27 8.13
N PHE A 57 21.35 -15.58 7.89
CA PHE A 57 21.77 -16.56 8.90
C PHE A 57 23.22 -17.04 8.73
N PRO A 58 24.10 -16.57 9.65
CA PRO A 58 24.84 -17.50 10.51
C PRO A 58 24.57 -17.32 12.03
N GLY A 59 23.60 -16.49 12.45
CA GLY A 59 23.30 -16.20 13.86
C GLY A 59 22.34 -17.19 14.56
N ARG A 60 22.32 -17.22 15.91
CA ARG A 60 21.53 -18.16 16.73
C ARG A 60 20.03 -17.78 16.95
N LYS A 61 19.50 -16.70 16.37
CA LYS A 61 18.12 -16.20 16.61
C LYS A 61 17.36 -15.99 15.29
N ARG A 62 16.04 -16.28 15.29
CA ARG A 62 15.18 -16.04 14.11
C ARG A 62 15.06 -14.54 13.80
N PRO A 63 15.23 -14.12 12.52
CA PRO A 63 14.95 -12.76 12.13
C PRO A 63 13.45 -12.48 12.28
N ALA A 64 13.11 -11.24 12.61
CA ALA A 64 11.72 -10.82 12.65
C ALA A 64 11.24 -10.39 11.26
N HIS A 65 9.99 -10.73 10.93
CA HIS A 65 9.43 -10.48 9.61
C HIS A 65 8.38 -9.38 9.66
N ILE A 66 8.63 -8.28 8.95
CA ILE A 66 7.69 -7.18 8.80
C ILE A 66 7.06 -7.26 7.41
N LEU A 67 5.73 -7.37 7.34
CA LEU A 67 4.98 -7.29 6.10
C LEU A 67 4.56 -5.85 5.82
N LEU A 68 4.94 -5.34 4.66
CA LEU A 68 4.54 -4.01 4.20
C LEU A 68 3.40 -4.13 3.19
N VAL A 69 2.33 -3.38 3.41
CA VAL A 69 1.17 -3.30 2.50
C VAL A 69 0.98 -1.83 2.10
N ALA A 70 1.10 -1.50 0.82
CA ALA A 70 0.92 -0.14 0.31
C ALA A 70 -0.28 -0.06 -0.63
N ASP A 71 -0.94 1.10 -0.70
CA ASP A 71 -2.05 1.38 -1.63
C ASP A 71 -3.20 0.35 -1.67
N PRO A 72 -3.74 -0.15 -0.55
CA PRO A 72 -4.85 -1.08 -0.65
C PRO A 72 -6.13 -0.40 -1.19
N GLN A 73 -6.29 0.93 -1.00
CA GLN A 73 -7.38 1.77 -1.54
C GLN A 73 -8.77 1.11 -1.44
N VAL A 74 -9.10 0.60 -0.24
CA VAL A 74 -10.33 -0.17 -0.04
C VAL A 74 -11.56 0.71 -0.21
N ARG A 75 -12.49 0.24 -1.05
CA ARG A 75 -13.73 0.94 -1.36
C ARG A 75 -14.96 0.08 -1.13
N ASP A 76 -15.89 0.60 -0.34
CA ASP A 76 -17.26 0.12 -0.27
C ASP A 76 -18.14 0.80 -1.34
N LEU A 77 -18.89 0.00 -2.07
CA LEU A 77 -19.78 0.45 -3.14
C LEU A 77 -21.26 0.36 -2.75
N SER A 78 -21.59 -0.05 -1.53
CA SER A 78 -22.99 -0.23 -1.10
C SER A 78 -23.87 1.01 -1.35
N THR A 79 -23.27 2.21 -1.39
CA THR A 79 -23.95 3.48 -1.68
C THR A 79 -23.67 4.07 -3.06
N SER A 80 -22.80 3.45 -3.87
CA SER A 80 -22.47 3.94 -5.19
C SER A 80 -23.48 3.46 -6.23
N ARG A 81 -24.08 4.39 -6.99
CA ARG A 81 -24.96 4.08 -8.14
C ARG A 81 -24.18 3.52 -9.35
N SER A 82 -23.00 2.95 -9.16
CA SER A 82 -22.19 2.40 -10.25
C SER A 82 -22.88 1.17 -10.85
N SER A 83 -23.37 1.27 -12.08
CA SER A 83 -24.01 0.17 -12.80
C SER A 83 -23.01 -0.57 -13.71
N GLY A 84 -23.29 -1.86 -13.94
CA GLY A 84 -22.59 -2.67 -14.94
C GLY A 84 -21.08 -2.84 -14.70
N PHE A 85 -20.28 -2.37 -15.65
CA PHE A 85 -18.84 -2.64 -15.73
C PHE A 85 -18.03 -2.07 -14.57
N THR A 86 -18.39 -0.91 -14.03
CA THR A 86 -17.66 -0.29 -12.90
C THR A 86 -17.82 -1.10 -11.62
N ALA A 87 -19.01 -1.65 -11.37
CA ALA A 87 -19.25 -2.54 -10.25
C ALA A 87 -18.48 -3.86 -10.41
N ALA A 88 -18.48 -4.43 -11.64
CA ALA A 88 -17.70 -5.63 -11.95
C ALA A 88 -16.19 -5.42 -11.76
N ARG A 89 -15.63 -4.30 -12.26
CA ARG A 89 -14.22 -3.95 -12.06
C ARG A 89 -13.86 -3.84 -10.59
N GLN A 90 -14.68 -3.16 -9.78
CA GLN A 90 -14.41 -3.07 -8.34
C GLN A 90 -14.50 -4.42 -7.65
N HIS A 91 -15.46 -5.26 -8.03
CA HIS A 91 -15.57 -6.60 -7.48
C HIS A 91 -14.31 -7.43 -7.79
N LEU A 92 -13.78 -7.33 -9.02
CA LEU A 92 -12.50 -7.95 -9.38
C LEU A 92 -11.33 -7.39 -8.56
N THR A 93 -11.26 -6.07 -8.34
CA THR A 93 -10.25 -5.45 -7.47
C THR A 93 -10.34 -5.99 -6.04
N GLU A 94 -11.56 -6.11 -5.49
CA GLU A 94 -11.76 -6.67 -4.16
C GLU A 94 -11.31 -8.14 -4.07
N LEU A 95 -11.67 -8.96 -5.06
CA LEU A 95 -11.21 -10.35 -5.14
C LEU A 95 -9.69 -10.44 -5.23
N ALA A 96 -9.06 -9.55 -5.99
CA ALA A 96 -7.60 -9.46 -6.08
C ALA A 96 -6.98 -9.09 -4.72
N LEU A 97 -7.52 -8.11 -4.00
CA LEU A 97 -7.05 -7.74 -2.66
C LEU A 97 -7.18 -8.90 -1.67
N ARG A 98 -8.35 -9.57 -1.62
CA ARG A 98 -8.58 -10.74 -0.75
C ARG A 98 -7.61 -11.87 -1.08
N ARG A 99 -7.38 -12.15 -2.37
CA ARG A 99 -6.40 -13.15 -2.82
C ARG A 99 -4.99 -12.77 -2.37
N ASN A 100 -4.56 -11.55 -2.65
CA ASN A 100 -3.22 -11.07 -2.30
C ASN A 100 -2.99 -11.17 -0.78
N TRP A 101 -3.97 -10.72 0.01
CA TRP A 101 -3.92 -10.82 1.46
C TRP A 101 -3.90 -12.26 1.97
N PHE A 102 -4.71 -13.15 1.38
CA PHE A 102 -4.75 -14.57 1.75
C PHE A 102 -3.35 -15.20 1.70
N PHE A 103 -2.57 -14.92 0.66
CA PHE A 103 -1.23 -15.47 0.54
C PHE A 103 -0.19 -14.70 1.37
N ALA A 104 -0.28 -13.36 1.43
CA ALA A 104 0.65 -12.54 2.19
C ALA A 104 0.57 -12.82 3.71
N SER A 105 -0.64 -12.90 4.26
CA SER A 105 -0.86 -13.23 5.68
C SER A 105 -0.33 -14.63 6.07
N ARG A 106 -0.34 -15.58 5.13
CA ARG A 106 0.21 -16.94 5.33
C ARG A 106 1.73 -17.01 5.28
N LYS A 107 2.42 -15.89 5.07
CA LYS A 107 3.86 -15.79 5.27
C LYS A 107 4.25 -15.65 6.74
N ASN A 108 3.29 -15.66 7.66
CA ASN A 108 3.48 -15.57 9.10
C ASN A 108 4.36 -14.37 9.50
N PRO A 109 4.00 -13.13 9.09
CA PRO A 109 4.72 -11.97 9.55
C PRO A 109 4.55 -11.77 11.06
N ASP A 110 5.55 -11.20 11.71
CA ASP A 110 5.50 -10.82 13.12
C ASP A 110 4.83 -9.45 13.32
N LEU A 111 4.81 -8.60 12.28
CA LEU A 111 4.24 -7.26 12.31
C LEU A 111 3.80 -6.84 10.91
N VAL A 112 2.72 -6.05 10.80
CA VAL A 112 2.24 -5.50 9.53
C VAL A 112 2.27 -3.97 9.57
N VAL A 113 2.78 -3.34 8.51
CA VAL A 113 2.70 -1.88 8.33
C VAL A 113 1.93 -1.57 7.04
N PHE A 114 0.86 -0.80 7.17
CA PHE A 114 0.10 -0.25 6.05
C PHE A 114 0.63 1.13 5.70
N LEU A 115 1.05 1.32 4.45
CA LEU A 115 1.77 2.48 3.94
C LEU A 115 0.86 3.50 3.24
N GLY A 116 -0.24 3.89 3.87
CA GLY A 116 -1.13 4.94 3.37
C GLY A 116 -2.01 4.53 2.20
N ASP A 117 -2.91 5.46 1.87
CA ASP A 117 -4.03 5.28 0.94
C ASP A 117 -4.78 3.97 1.25
N ILE A 118 -5.15 3.84 2.53
CA ILE A 118 -5.73 2.62 3.09
C ILE A 118 -7.15 2.44 2.56
N LEU A 119 -7.94 3.51 2.67
CA LEU A 119 -9.30 3.57 2.17
C LEU A 119 -9.34 4.35 0.85
N ALA A 120 -10.47 4.27 0.16
CA ALA A 120 -10.75 5.15 -0.96
C ALA A 120 -10.72 6.62 -0.51
N SER A 121 -10.36 7.51 -1.43
CA SER A 121 -10.21 8.95 -1.19
C SER A 121 -11.30 9.54 -0.31
N TRP A 122 -10.91 10.38 0.65
CA TRP A 122 -11.78 11.16 1.53
C TRP A 122 -12.91 11.86 0.76
N GLN A 123 -12.70 12.23 -0.51
CA GLN A 123 -13.69 12.83 -1.39
C GLN A 123 -14.92 11.95 -1.63
N LEU A 124 -14.73 10.63 -1.60
CA LEU A 124 -15.79 9.65 -1.81
C LEU A 124 -16.55 9.34 -0.51
N ILE A 125 -16.00 9.72 0.65
CA ILE A 125 -16.57 9.40 1.96
C ILE A 125 -17.36 10.60 2.48
N ARG A 126 -18.68 10.59 2.23
CA ARG A 126 -19.56 11.74 2.50
C ARG A 126 -20.05 11.79 3.93
N SER A 127 -20.13 10.65 4.61
CA SER A 127 -20.66 10.56 5.99
C SER A 127 -19.79 9.67 6.87
N ASP A 128 -19.98 9.79 8.20
CA ASP A 128 -19.28 8.93 9.16
C ASP A 128 -19.73 7.46 9.04
N ASP A 129 -20.99 7.22 8.66
CA ASP A 129 -21.48 5.88 8.39
C ASP A 129 -20.87 5.28 7.13
N ASP A 130 -20.65 6.10 6.08
CA ASP A 130 -19.89 5.68 4.91
C ASP A 130 -18.46 5.30 5.29
N TYR A 131 -17.81 6.09 6.15
CA TYR A 131 -16.47 5.79 6.64
C TYR A 131 -16.43 4.46 7.39
N LYS A 132 -17.35 4.25 8.33
CA LYS A 132 -17.47 3.00 9.10
C LYS A 132 -17.67 1.78 8.20
N ARG A 133 -18.46 1.88 7.13
CA ARG A 133 -18.64 0.77 6.18
C ARG A 133 -17.36 0.47 5.39
N ASN A 134 -16.64 1.50 4.93
CA ASN A 134 -15.34 1.32 4.27
C ASN A 134 -14.31 0.69 5.23
N TYR A 135 -14.28 1.14 6.49
CA TYR A 135 -13.44 0.57 7.52
C TYR A 135 -13.79 -0.89 7.85
N ALA A 136 -15.07 -1.21 8.03
CA ALA A 136 -15.51 -2.58 8.26
C ALA A 136 -15.15 -3.50 7.08
N LYS A 137 -15.25 -2.98 5.85
CA LYS A 137 -14.82 -3.69 4.65
C LYS A 137 -13.31 -3.91 4.60
N PHE A 138 -12.52 -2.91 5.02
CA PHE A 138 -11.08 -3.05 5.17
C PHE A 138 -10.74 -4.19 6.15
N LEU A 139 -11.36 -4.21 7.33
CA LEU A 139 -11.17 -5.28 8.32
C LEU A 139 -11.61 -6.65 7.78
N ASP A 140 -12.63 -6.71 6.93
CA ASP A 140 -13.11 -7.95 6.31
C ASP A 140 -12.13 -8.50 5.27
N ILE A 141 -11.50 -7.63 4.47
CA ILE A 141 -10.52 -8.02 3.46
C ILE A 141 -9.20 -8.39 4.14
N PHE A 142 -8.74 -7.54 5.07
CA PHE A 142 -7.45 -7.63 5.75
C PHE A 142 -7.60 -8.23 7.15
N ARG A 143 -8.35 -9.34 7.27
CA ARG A 143 -8.49 -10.07 8.54
C ARG A 143 -7.12 -10.54 9.01
N LEU A 144 -6.68 -10.02 10.15
CA LEU A 144 -5.41 -10.33 10.77
C LEU A 144 -5.63 -11.09 12.09
N ASP A 145 -4.71 -12.01 12.42
CA ASP A 145 -4.69 -12.63 13.74
C ASP A 145 -4.43 -11.55 14.80
N GLN A 146 -5.21 -11.55 15.88
CA GLN A 146 -5.10 -10.55 16.95
C GLN A 146 -3.71 -10.51 17.61
N ARG A 147 -2.91 -11.56 17.45
CA ARG A 147 -1.54 -11.65 17.96
C ARG A 147 -0.53 -10.86 17.13
N ILE A 148 -0.86 -10.52 15.88
CA ILE A 148 0.04 -9.80 14.97
C ILE A 148 -0.38 -8.32 15.00
N PRO A 149 0.47 -7.41 15.51
CA PRO A 149 0.15 -5.99 15.52
C PRO A 149 0.19 -5.41 14.10
N ALA A 150 -0.72 -4.48 13.84
CA ALA A 150 -0.78 -3.70 12.60
C ALA A 150 -0.62 -2.21 12.91
N TYR A 151 0.24 -1.54 12.13
CA TYR A 151 0.47 -0.10 12.22
C TYR A 151 0.15 0.58 10.89
N PHE A 152 -0.24 1.84 10.95
CA PHE A 152 -0.80 2.57 9.83
C PHE A 152 -0.08 3.90 9.65
N VAL A 153 0.35 4.17 8.42
CA VAL A 153 0.86 5.46 7.96
C VAL A 153 -0.26 6.12 7.17
N PRO A 154 -0.62 7.39 7.41
CA PRO A 154 -1.66 8.04 6.63
C PRO A 154 -1.16 8.42 5.23
N GLY A 155 -2.00 8.19 4.20
CA GLY A 155 -1.80 8.72 2.86
C GLY A 155 -2.62 9.98 2.56
N ASN A 156 -2.37 10.63 1.44
CA ASN A 156 -3.11 11.85 1.06
C ASN A 156 -4.60 11.57 0.82
N ASN A 157 -4.96 10.36 0.40
CA ASN A 157 -6.36 9.96 0.27
C ASN A 157 -7.04 9.72 1.61
N ASP A 158 -6.28 9.41 2.67
CA ASP A 158 -6.82 9.12 4.00
C ASP A 158 -7.08 10.40 4.82
N VAL A 159 -6.14 11.34 4.80
CA VAL A 159 -6.15 12.54 5.68
C VAL A 159 -6.35 13.87 4.95
N GLY A 160 -6.34 13.85 3.62
CA GLY A 160 -6.42 15.05 2.79
C GLY A 160 -5.08 15.76 2.66
N LEU A 161 -4.93 16.49 1.55
CA LEU A 161 -3.74 17.29 1.25
C LEU A 161 -4.15 18.47 0.37
N ASN A 162 -3.72 19.69 0.71
CA ASN A 162 -4.01 20.90 -0.07
C ASN A 162 -5.53 21.13 -0.27
N ILE A 163 -6.31 20.90 0.79
CA ILE A 163 -7.77 21.01 0.78
C ILE A 163 -8.26 21.93 1.91
N ASP A 164 -9.57 22.16 1.95
CA ASP A 164 -10.20 22.94 3.01
C ASP A 164 -9.88 22.37 4.41
N HIS A 165 -9.51 23.25 5.34
CA HIS A 165 -9.06 22.87 6.69
C HIS A 165 -10.14 22.14 7.51
N ALA A 166 -11.42 22.46 7.33
CA ALA A 166 -12.50 21.77 8.04
C ALA A 166 -12.63 20.33 7.55
N VAL A 167 -12.50 20.12 6.23
CA VAL A 167 -12.53 18.79 5.61
C VAL A 167 -11.32 17.96 6.02
N ALA A 168 -10.11 18.53 5.96
CA ALA A 168 -8.88 17.86 6.41
C ALA A 168 -8.96 17.47 7.89
N ARG A 169 -9.50 18.34 8.76
CA ARG A 169 -9.70 18.04 10.18
C ARG A 169 -10.62 16.83 10.37
N GLN A 170 -11.74 16.76 9.64
CA GLN A 170 -12.65 15.63 9.72
C GLN A 170 -12.00 14.33 9.21
N ALA A 171 -11.26 14.38 8.10
CA ALA A 171 -10.54 13.23 7.56
C ALA A 171 -9.49 12.70 8.55
N ARG A 172 -8.68 13.60 9.14
CA ARG A 172 -7.69 13.29 10.18
C ARG A 172 -8.34 12.70 11.43
N GLN A 173 -9.47 13.22 11.90
CA GLN A 173 -10.22 12.67 13.05
C GLN A 173 -10.76 11.26 12.77
N ARG A 174 -11.27 11.01 11.56
CA ARG A 174 -11.73 9.67 11.16
C ARG A 174 -10.56 8.69 11.11
N PHE A 175 -9.42 9.09 10.55
CA PHE A 175 -8.23 8.27 10.56
C PHE A 175 -7.77 7.95 11.98
N THR A 176 -7.64 8.96 12.84
CA THR A 176 -7.10 8.75 14.20
C THR A 176 -8.00 7.89 15.07
N SER A 177 -9.31 7.98 14.90
CA SER A 177 -10.28 7.16 15.63
C SER A 177 -10.32 5.68 15.20
N HIS A 178 -9.82 5.33 14.01
CA HIS A 178 -9.95 3.97 13.45
C HIS A 178 -8.61 3.26 13.18
N PHE A 179 -7.59 4.00 12.77
CA PHE A 179 -6.27 3.50 12.39
C PHE A 179 -5.17 3.91 13.37
N GLY A 180 -5.47 4.81 14.32
CA GLY A 180 -4.53 5.26 15.34
C GLY A 180 -3.80 6.55 14.98
N PRO A 181 -2.77 6.93 15.76
CA PRO A 181 -2.12 8.24 15.64
C PRO A 181 -1.52 8.48 14.25
N LEU A 182 -1.55 9.74 13.80
CA LEU A 182 -1.01 10.18 12.50
C LEU A 182 0.51 10.03 12.42
N ASN A 183 1.19 10.38 13.52
CA ASN A 183 2.61 10.24 13.71
C ASN A 183 2.83 9.29 14.89
N GLN A 184 3.65 8.26 14.71
CA GLN A 184 3.94 7.31 15.78
C GLN A 184 5.31 6.68 15.66
N LYS A 185 5.85 6.30 16.81
CA LYS A 185 7.10 5.57 16.95
C LYS A 185 6.85 4.34 17.78
N ILE A 186 7.44 3.22 17.35
CA ILE A 186 7.46 1.98 18.13
C ILE A 186 8.86 1.38 18.12
N ARG A 187 9.18 0.66 19.19
CA ARG A 187 10.36 -0.21 19.23
C ARG A 187 9.93 -1.61 18.84
N PHE A 188 10.60 -2.20 17.86
CA PHE A 188 10.33 -3.56 17.42
C PHE A 188 11.66 -4.31 17.24
N GLN A 189 11.90 -5.30 18.12
CA GLN A 189 13.21 -5.92 18.26
C GLN A 189 14.29 -4.85 18.48
N ASN A 190 15.40 -4.94 17.75
CA ASN A 190 16.52 -4.01 17.85
C ASN A 190 16.39 -2.83 16.86
N HIS A 191 15.17 -2.42 16.51
CA HIS A 191 14.93 -1.32 15.58
C HIS A 191 13.85 -0.38 16.11
N THR A 192 14.00 0.90 15.77
CA THR A 192 12.98 1.91 15.98
C THR A 192 12.22 2.12 14.68
N LEU A 193 10.91 1.90 14.68
CA LEU A 193 10.05 2.12 13.53
C LEU A 193 9.33 3.46 13.70
N VAL A 194 9.49 4.36 12.73
CA VAL A 194 8.88 5.70 12.73
C VAL A 194 7.88 5.81 11.58
N MET A 195 6.61 6.00 11.91
CA MET A 195 5.54 6.26 10.95
C MET A 195 5.22 7.75 10.94
N LEU A 196 5.32 8.36 9.77
CA LEU A 196 5.24 9.81 9.60
C LEU A 196 4.04 10.22 8.76
N ASP A 197 3.28 11.19 9.25
CA ASP A 197 2.24 11.89 8.50
C ASP A 197 2.87 12.86 7.48
N ALA A 198 3.12 12.31 6.30
CA ALA A 198 3.73 13.07 5.21
C ALA A 198 2.80 14.15 4.65
N ALA A 199 1.48 13.95 4.67
CA ALA A 199 0.52 14.94 4.18
C ALA A 199 0.47 16.16 5.10
N GLY A 200 0.38 15.94 6.42
CA GLY A 200 0.54 17.00 7.41
C GLY A 200 1.89 17.72 7.30
N LEU A 201 2.97 16.98 7.03
CA LEU A 201 4.30 17.59 6.91
C LEU A 201 4.40 18.50 5.70
N VAL A 202 3.78 18.14 4.58
CA VAL A 202 3.70 18.99 3.39
C VAL A 202 2.90 20.27 3.69
N GLU A 203 1.75 20.17 4.35
CA GLU A 203 0.93 21.34 4.70
C GLU A 203 1.68 22.28 5.65
N GLU A 204 2.36 21.74 6.65
CA GLU A 204 3.19 22.53 7.56
C GLU A 204 4.40 23.15 6.85
N ASP A 205 5.03 22.43 5.91
CA ASP A 205 6.11 22.95 5.07
C ASP A 205 5.66 24.15 4.24
N TYR A 206 4.43 24.15 3.72
CA TYR A 206 3.88 25.31 3.01
C TYR A 206 3.68 26.51 3.92
N LEU A 207 3.17 26.31 5.14
CA LEU A 207 3.03 27.38 6.12
C LEU A 207 4.39 27.99 6.47
N ARG A 208 5.39 27.14 6.73
CA ARG A 208 6.77 27.55 7.01
C ARG A 208 7.39 28.29 5.82
N ALA A 209 7.32 27.71 4.64
CA ALA A 209 7.91 28.26 3.42
C ALA A 209 7.27 29.60 3.03
N SER A 210 5.97 29.78 3.27
CA SER A 210 5.28 31.06 3.01
C SER A 210 5.84 32.23 3.83
N LYS A 211 6.49 31.94 4.96
CA LYS A 211 7.14 32.92 5.83
C LYS A 211 8.64 33.04 5.61
N TYR A 212 9.21 32.27 4.67
CA TYR A 212 10.66 32.24 4.39
C TYR A 212 11.54 31.88 5.59
N ILE A 213 11.03 31.04 6.50
CA ILE A 213 11.73 30.60 7.72
C ILE A 213 12.33 29.20 7.49
N GLU A 214 13.51 28.89 8.00
CA GLU A 214 14.09 27.52 7.97
C GLU A 214 13.43 26.60 9.02
N TYR A 215 13.75 25.30 9.02
CA TYR A 215 13.15 24.37 9.99
C TYR A 215 13.65 24.62 11.42
N GLU A 216 14.90 25.06 11.56
CA GLU A 216 15.54 25.34 12.84
C GLU A 216 14.89 26.52 13.58
N ASP A 217 14.38 27.51 12.83
CA ASP A 217 13.75 28.72 13.34
C ASP A 217 12.20 28.64 13.32
N TRP A 218 11.64 27.55 12.79
CA TRP A 218 10.20 27.36 12.71
C TRP A 218 9.62 26.95 14.05
N THR A 219 8.59 27.65 14.51
CA THR A 219 7.79 27.19 15.65
C THR A 219 6.84 26.09 15.18
N PRO A 220 7.01 24.83 15.61
CA PRO A 220 6.19 23.72 15.13
C PRO A 220 4.71 23.91 15.46
N VAL A 221 3.84 23.42 14.57
CA VAL A 221 2.41 23.34 14.87
C VAL A 221 2.19 22.33 16.01
N PRO A 222 1.41 22.66 17.05
CA PRO A 222 1.17 21.73 18.16
C PRO A 222 0.54 20.42 17.69
N HIS A 223 1.07 19.31 18.19
CA HIS A 223 0.76 17.93 17.78
C HIS A 223 1.01 17.66 16.28
N GLY A 224 1.84 18.49 15.65
CA GLY A 224 2.19 18.42 14.24
C GLY A 224 3.35 17.47 13.95
N PRO A 225 3.57 17.15 12.67
CA PRO A 225 4.67 16.29 12.24
C PRO A 225 6.05 16.92 12.49
N VAL A 226 6.21 18.25 12.40
CA VAL A 226 7.51 18.87 12.69
C VAL A 226 7.86 18.76 14.17
N GLU A 227 6.90 19.00 15.07
CA GLU A 227 7.08 18.81 16.51
C GLU A 227 7.44 17.36 16.83
N PHE A 228 6.72 16.41 16.22
CA PHE A 228 7.03 14.99 16.35
C PHE A 228 8.47 14.68 15.92
N VAL A 229 8.91 15.18 14.76
CA VAL A 229 10.28 14.94 14.27
C VAL A 229 11.33 15.56 15.20
N HIS A 230 11.08 16.73 15.78
CA HIS A 230 11.97 17.31 16.79
C HIS A 230 12.07 16.43 18.04
N SER A 231 10.94 15.88 18.53
CA SER A 231 10.96 14.97 19.68
C SER A 231 11.80 13.71 19.44
N LEU A 232 11.93 13.25 18.19
CA LEU A 232 12.78 12.11 17.83
C LEU A 232 14.28 12.42 17.88
N ARG A 233 14.66 13.69 17.75
CA ARG A 233 16.05 14.15 17.79
C ARG A 233 16.56 14.28 19.23
N GLU A 234 15.67 14.62 20.15
CA GLU A 234 16.00 14.80 21.57
C GLU A 234 16.15 13.48 22.33
N GLU A 235 15.63 12.39 21.77
CA GLU A 235 15.76 11.05 22.34
C GLU A 235 17.04 10.36 21.86
N ASP A 236 17.75 9.71 22.80
CA ASP A 236 18.90 8.86 22.46
C ASP A 236 18.47 7.70 21.54
N GLN A 237 19.00 7.69 20.31
CA GLN A 237 18.77 6.60 19.35
C GLN A 237 19.62 5.38 19.72
N GLU A 238 19.14 4.62 20.68
CA GLU A 238 19.74 3.35 21.11
C GLU A 238 19.75 2.29 20.00
N HIS A 239 18.83 2.39 19.03
CA HIS A 239 18.61 1.41 17.97
C HIS A 239 18.46 2.09 16.60
N PRO A 240 18.88 1.44 15.50
CA PRO A 240 18.72 1.95 14.15
C PRO A 240 17.25 2.24 13.81
N THR A 241 17.04 3.38 13.14
CA THR A 241 15.71 3.88 12.83
C THR A 241 15.30 3.53 11.39
N ILE A 242 14.08 3.04 11.22
CA ILE A 242 13.42 2.78 9.94
C ILE A 242 12.25 3.76 9.80
N LEU A 243 12.29 4.57 8.75
CA LEU A 243 11.26 5.57 8.46
C LEU A 243 10.23 5.02 7.46
N PHE A 244 8.95 5.14 7.80
CA PHE A 244 7.81 4.83 6.95
C PHE A 244 7.08 6.13 6.61
N THR A 245 7.00 6.45 5.32
CA THR A 245 6.35 7.67 4.82
C THR A 245 5.54 7.36 3.57
N HIS A 246 4.34 7.90 3.46
CA HIS A 246 3.54 7.72 2.26
C HIS A 246 4.10 8.54 1.08
N ILE A 247 4.36 9.84 1.27
CA ILE A 247 4.93 10.70 0.22
C ILE A 247 6.46 10.47 0.14
N PRO A 248 7.02 10.16 -1.05
CA PRO A 248 8.45 9.97 -1.23
C PRO A 248 9.30 11.17 -0.85
N LEU A 249 10.51 10.91 -0.34
CA LEU A 249 11.56 11.91 -0.20
C LEU A 249 11.97 12.50 -1.55
N HIS A 250 12.53 13.72 -1.50
CA HIS A 250 13.04 14.43 -2.67
C HIS A 250 14.07 13.61 -3.45
N ARG A 251 13.94 13.64 -4.78
CA ARG A 251 14.93 13.13 -5.73
C ARG A 251 14.93 14.00 -7.00
N PRO A 252 16.04 14.07 -7.74
CA PRO A 252 16.07 14.73 -9.04
C PRO A 252 15.09 14.09 -10.03
N ASP A 253 14.44 14.89 -10.87
CA ASP A 253 13.46 14.42 -11.86
C ASP A 253 14.08 13.51 -12.94
N THR A 254 15.39 13.61 -13.14
CA THR A 254 16.19 12.79 -14.06
C THR A 254 16.73 11.51 -13.44
N ALA A 255 16.59 11.33 -12.12
CA ALA A 255 17.10 10.15 -11.44
C ALA A 255 16.37 8.91 -11.97
N SER A 256 17.13 7.85 -12.24
CA SER A 256 16.56 6.55 -12.60
C SER A 256 15.84 5.93 -11.39
N CYS A 257 14.76 5.20 -11.65
CA CYS A 257 14.06 4.40 -10.64
C CYS A 257 14.65 2.98 -10.51
N GLY A 258 15.72 2.68 -11.25
CA GLY A 258 16.34 1.36 -11.31
C GLY A 258 15.74 0.47 -12.40
N SER A 259 16.37 -0.69 -12.60
CA SER A 259 16.00 -1.67 -13.63
C SER A 259 14.63 -2.32 -13.42
N LEU A 260 14.12 -2.31 -12.17
CA LEU A 260 12.83 -2.89 -11.81
C LEU A 260 11.65 -1.96 -12.11
N ARG A 261 11.90 -0.71 -12.53
CA ARG A 261 10.84 0.21 -12.94
C ARG A 261 10.41 -0.11 -14.36
N GLU A 262 9.12 -0.37 -14.54
CA GLU A 262 8.54 -0.61 -15.87
C GLU A 262 8.82 0.52 -16.87
N LYS A 263 8.68 1.79 -16.45
CA LYS A 263 8.97 2.95 -17.30
C LYS A 263 9.21 4.24 -16.52
N GLY A 264 10.15 5.05 -17.00
CA GLY A 264 10.24 6.49 -16.71
C GLY A 264 10.85 6.89 -15.36
N THR A 265 10.82 8.19 -15.12
CA THR A 265 11.28 8.83 -13.87
C THR A 265 10.07 9.35 -13.07
N ILE A 266 10.29 9.78 -11.83
CA ILE A 266 9.25 10.43 -11.01
C ILE A 266 9.50 11.91 -11.14
N ARG A 267 8.52 12.63 -11.67
CA ARG A 267 8.57 14.08 -11.82
C ARG A 267 7.89 14.76 -10.64
N ARG A 268 8.45 15.89 -10.23
CA ARG A 268 7.77 16.80 -9.30
C ARG A 268 6.41 17.19 -9.85
N GLY A 269 5.43 17.16 -8.97
CA GLY A 269 4.04 17.46 -9.29
C GLY A 269 3.30 17.74 -8.00
N VAL A 270 2.50 18.79 -8.03
CA VAL A 270 1.63 19.22 -6.94
C VAL A 270 0.28 19.56 -7.55
N GLY A 271 -0.78 19.24 -6.82
CA GLY A 271 -2.13 19.68 -7.16
C GLY A 271 -3.08 19.50 -5.99
N PRO A 272 -4.38 19.73 -6.20
CA PRO A 272 -5.39 19.44 -5.21
C PRO A 272 -5.34 17.97 -4.81
N SER A 273 -5.23 17.68 -3.51
CA SER A 273 -5.21 16.30 -2.98
C SER A 273 -3.97 15.45 -3.29
N TYR A 274 -2.90 15.97 -3.93
CA TYR A 274 -1.69 15.18 -4.16
C TYR A 274 -0.39 15.99 -4.21
N GLN A 275 0.70 15.32 -3.83
CA GLN A 275 2.07 15.76 -4.07
C GLN A 275 2.95 14.54 -4.30
N ASN A 276 3.72 14.55 -5.40
CA ASN A 276 4.49 13.37 -5.81
C ASN A 276 5.72 13.10 -4.93
N MET A 277 6.33 14.14 -4.37
CA MET A 277 7.57 14.06 -3.58
C MET A 277 7.66 15.23 -2.60
N LEU A 278 8.28 15.02 -1.44
CA LEU A 278 8.63 16.07 -0.50
C LEU A 278 9.64 17.06 -1.11
N HIS A 279 9.67 18.29 -0.61
CA HIS A 279 10.65 19.28 -1.03
C HIS A 279 12.05 18.92 -0.55
N LYS A 280 13.07 19.49 -1.20
CA LYS A 280 14.49 19.26 -0.89
C LYS A 280 14.81 19.61 0.57
N LYS A 281 14.31 20.75 1.06
CA LYS A 281 14.52 21.21 2.44
C LYS A 281 13.85 20.28 3.46
N THR A 282 12.58 19.93 3.24
CA THR A 282 11.85 18.94 4.06
C THR A 282 12.57 17.60 4.13
N THR A 283 13.09 17.13 3.00
CA THR A 283 13.85 15.88 2.95
C THR A 283 15.16 15.97 3.74
N ALA A 284 15.89 17.08 3.61
CA ALA A 284 17.10 17.30 4.40
C ALA A 284 16.80 17.35 5.90
N PHE A 285 15.75 18.08 6.30
CA PHE A 285 15.26 18.15 7.67
C PHE A 285 14.96 16.76 8.26
N LEU A 286 14.20 15.92 7.54
CA LEU A 286 13.88 14.57 7.98
C LEU A 286 15.12 13.69 8.13
N LEU A 287 16.01 13.70 7.14
CA LEU A 287 17.21 12.87 7.16
C LEU A 287 18.20 13.29 8.24
N GLN A 288 18.31 14.59 8.52
CA GLN A 288 19.20 15.12 9.56
C GLN A 288 18.63 14.95 10.96
N SER A 289 17.31 15.00 11.12
CA SER A 289 16.66 14.90 12.43
C SER A 289 16.41 13.46 12.86
N ILE A 290 16.02 12.59 11.93
CA ILE A 290 15.66 11.19 12.21
C ILE A 290 16.84 10.24 12.02
N THR A 291 17.77 10.59 11.10
CA THR A 291 18.90 9.75 10.69
C THR A 291 18.53 8.29 10.40
N PRO A 292 17.55 8.01 9.53
CA PRO A 292 17.08 6.65 9.28
C PRO A 292 18.11 5.85 8.45
N GLU A 293 18.30 4.57 8.79
CA GLU A 293 19.10 3.65 7.96
C GLU A 293 18.36 3.24 6.68
N ILE A 294 17.05 3.07 6.80
CA ILE A 294 16.17 2.65 5.70
C ILE A 294 14.91 3.49 5.71
N VAL A 295 14.46 3.87 4.51
CA VAL A 295 13.20 4.59 4.30
C VAL A 295 12.30 3.76 3.39
N PHE A 296 11.18 3.29 3.93
CA PHE A 296 10.11 2.72 3.13
C PHE A 296 9.12 3.81 2.73
N ARG A 297 8.89 3.90 1.43
CA ARG A 297 8.03 4.91 0.84
C ARG A 297 7.18 4.33 -0.28
N GLN A 298 6.00 4.88 -0.45
CA GLN A 298 5.13 4.49 -1.53
C GLN A 298 5.54 5.19 -2.83
N VAL A 299 5.80 4.42 -3.88
CA VAL A 299 5.98 4.97 -5.24
C VAL A 299 4.72 4.62 -6.02
N LEU A 300 3.73 5.51 -5.99
CA LEU A 300 2.49 5.33 -6.74
C LEU A 300 2.75 5.30 -8.25
N LEU A 301 2.34 4.19 -8.85
CA LEU A 301 2.22 3.96 -10.29
C LEU A 301 0.81 4.37 -10.71
N PHE A 302 0.65 5.53 -11.34
CA PHE A 302 -0.52 5.73 -12.20
C PHE A 302 -0.20 5.15 -13.58
N ASP A 303 -0.79 4.01 -13.90
CA ASP A 303 -0.96 3.58 -15.27
C ASP A 303 -2.18 4.29 -15.85
N THR A 304 -1.94 5.35 -16.63
CA THR A 304 -2.98 6.07 -17.37
C THR A 304 -3.36 5.40 -18.70
N SER A 305 -2.84 4.20 -19.01
CA SER A 305 -3.12 3.53 -20.28
C SER A 305 -4.49 2.82 -20.35
N ALA A 306 -5.33 2.91 -19.32
CA ALA A 306 -6.71 2.37 -19.34
C ALA A 306 -7.81 3.41 -19.67
N ILE A 307 -7.45 4.63 -20.10
CA ILE A 307 -8.39 5.62 -20.63
C ILE A 307 -7.82 6.16 -21.95
N ASN A 308 -7.90 5.33 -22.99
CA ASN A 308 -8.02 5.75 -24.38
C ASN A 308 -8.85 4.70 -25.11
#